data_AF-A0A9X0KTZ7-F1
#
_entry.id   AF-A0A9X0KTZ7-F1
#
_cell.length_a   1.000
_cell.length_b   1.000
_cell.length_c   1.000
_cell.angle_alpha   90.00
_cell.angle_beta   90.00
_cell.angle_gamma   90.00
#
_symmetry.space_group_name_H-M   'P 1'
#
loop_
_entity.id
_entity.type
_entity.pdbx_description
1 polymer ?
#
loop_
_entity_poly.entity_id
_entity_poly.type
_entity_poly.pdbx_seq_one_letter_code
_entity_poly.pdbx_strand_id
1 'polypeptide(L)'
;MNDIDFTLCSVPMLYSRNKSKEYQERIIKKLTVLLAFMKANDLLKANPFNSDGSLNKDFILKKSDATADGVEIFKKVIPGWFSYLDKGGNIDNITRLEKGLEKIRKPA
;
A
#
# COMPACT_ATOMS: atom_id res chain seq x y z
N MET A 1 20.88 -3.97 17.94
CA MET A 1 19.53 -4.54 17.72
C MET A 1 19.37 -4.78 16.24
N ASN A 2 19.23 -6.03 15.80
CA ASN A 2 18.96 -6.33 14.39
C ASN A 2 17.56 -5.82 14.07
N ASP A 3 17.47 -4.69 13.40
CA ASP A 3 16.20 -4.18 12.88
C ASP A 3 15.71 -5.20 11.84
N ILE A 4 14.72 -6.00 12.20
CA ILE A 4 14.22 -7.08 11.35
C ILE A 4 13.56 -6.44 10.13
N ASP A 5 14.10 -6.71 8.94
CA ASP A 5 13.53 -6.24 7.69
C ASP A 5 12.38 -7.15 7.23
N PHE A 6 11.19 -6.84 7.72
CA PHE A 6 9.98 -7.60 7.41
C PHE A 6 9.24 -7.05 6.18
N THR A 7 8.42 -7.91 5.59
CA THR A 7 7.56 -7.52 4.45
C THR A 7 6.35 -6.73 4.95
N LEU A 8 6.19 -5.49 4.46
CA LEU A 8 5.00 -4.66 4.71
C LEU A 8 3.86 -5.03 3.74
N CYS A 9 4.20 -5.24 2.47
CA CYS A 9 3.23 -5.58 1.44
C CYS A 9 3.90 -6.46 0.37
N SER A 10 3.21 -7.50 -0.07
CA SER A 10 3.65 -8.33 -1.19
C SER A 10 2.54 -8.37 -2.24
N VAL A 11 2.79 -7.72 -3.38
CA VAL A 11 1.88 -7.77 -4.53
C VAL A 11 1.64 -9.21 -5.00
N PRO A 12 2.68 -10.05 -5.24
CA PRO A 12 2.45 -11.39 -5.75
C PRO A 12 1.66 -12.24 -4.76
N MET A 13 1.96 -12.15 -3.46
CA MET A 13 1.25 -12.90 -2.42
C MET A 13 -0.23 -12.50 -2.30
N LEU A 14 -0.56 -11.22 -2.46
CA LEU A 14 -1.95 -10.74 -2.34
C LEU A 14 -2.76 -11.04 -3.61
N TYR A 15 -2.14 -10.86 -4.78
CA TYR A 15 -2.76 -11.14 -6.07
C TYR A 15 -3.01 -12.64 -6.27
N SER A 16 -2.10 -13.51 -5.84
CA SER A 16 -2.19 -14.96 -6.04
C SER A 16 -3.18 -15.68 -5.10
N ARG A 17 -3.80 -14.98 -4.14
CA ARG A 17 -4.73 -15.60 -3.16
C ARG A 17 -5.98 -16.18 -3.79
N ASN A 18 -6.36 -15.69 -4.96
CA ASN A 18 -7.50 -16.21 -5.70
C ASN A 18 -7.17 -16.20 -7.19
N LYS A 19 -7.64 -17.23 -7.91
CA LYS A 19 -7.42 -17.39 -9.36
C LYS A 19 -8.46 -16.63 -10.20
N SER A 20 -9.54 -16.14 -9.59
CA SER A 20 -10.55 -15.34 -10.29
C SER A 20 -9.94 -14.06 -10.85
N LYS A 21 -10.17 -13.84 -12.15
CA LYS A 21 -9.70 -12.65 -12.87
C LYS A 21 -10.25 -11.36 -12.24
N GLU A 22 -11.52 -11.34 -11.86
CA GLU A 22 -12.16 -10.19 -11.20
C GLU A 22 -11.52 -9.87 -9.85
N TYR A 23 -11.22 -10.90 -9.05
CA TYR A 23 -10.53 -10.72 -7.77
C TYR A 23 -9.13 -10.13 -8.00
N GLN A 24 -8.40 -10.72 -8.94
CA GLN A 24 -7.05 -10.33 -9.30
C GLN A 24 -6.99 -8.86 -9.77
N GLU A 25 -7.89 -8.46 -10.68
CA GLU A 25 -8.00 -7.08 -11.14
C GLU A 25 -8.35 -6.12 -10.00
N ARG A 26 -9.27 -6.52 -9.11
CA ARG A 26 -9.62 -5.70 -7.94
C ARG A 26 -8.45 -5.53 -6.97
N ILE A 27 -7.66 -6.59 -6.72
CA ILE A 27 -6.46 -6.52 -5.88
C ILE A 27 -5.40 -5.64 -6.54
N ILE A 28 -5.14 -5.80 -7.83
CA ILE A 28 -4.17 -4.95 -8.54
C ILE A 28 -4.63 -3.49 -8.49
N LYS A 29 -5.90 -3.17 -8.79
CA LYS A 29 -6.43 -1.80 -8.68
C LYS A 29 -6.24 -1.25 -7.25
N LYS A 30 -6.60 -2.02 -6.23
CA LYS A 30 -6.42 -1.63 -4.82
C LYS A 30 -4.96 -1.31 -4.49
N LEU A 31 -4.03 -2.19 -4.90
CA LEU A 31 -2.60 -2.03 -4.62
C LEU A 31 -1.98 -0.89 -5.43
N THR A 32 -2.41 -0.69 -6.68
CA THR A 32 -2.01 0.45 -7.51
C THR A 32 -2.36 1.76 -6.83
N VAL A 33 -3.61 1.94 -6.38
CA VAL A 33 -4.03 3.17 -5.69
C VAL A 33 -3.23 3.39 -4.41
N LEU A 34 -3.05 2.33 -3.61
CA LEU A 34 -2.27 2.42 -2.37
C LEU A 34 -0.82 2.84 -2.63
N LEU A 35 -0.13 2.13 -3.52
CA LEU A 35 1.29 2.34 -3.78
C LEU A 35 1.54 3.64 -4.54
N ALA A 36 0.58 4.08 -5.36
CA ALA A 36 0.61 5.40 -6.00
C ALA A 36 0.50 6.51 -4.94
N PHE A 37 -0.46 6.39 -4.02
CA PHE A 37 -0.59 7.32 -2.89
C PHE A 37 0.71 7.39 -2.08
N MET A 38 1.30 6.24 -1.77
CA MET A 38 2.55 6.19 -1.01
C MET A 38 3.72 6.82 -1.76
N LYS A 39 3.86 6.53 -3.05
CA LYS A 39 4.90 7.16 -3.90
C LYS A 39 4.71 8.67 -4.00
N ALA A 40 3.49 9.14 -4.21
CA ALA A 40 3.17 10.56 -4.34
C ALA A 40 3.43 11.37 -3.05
N ASN A 41 3.55 10.69 -1.92
CA ASN A 41 3.81 11.29 -0.61
C ASN A 41 5.20 10.95 -0.06
N ASP A 42 6.14 10.50 -0.90
CA ASP A 42 7.52 10.17 -0.50
C ASP A 42 7.59 9.14 0.65
N LEU A 43 6.66 8.18 0.67
CA LEU A 43 6.61 7.12 1.68
C LEU A 43 7.41 5.87 1.30
N LEU A 44 7.87 5.81 0.04
CA LEU A 44 8.62 4.70 -0.54
C LEU A 44 9.97 5.19 -1.05
N LYS A 45 11.01 4.39 -0.84
CA LYS A 45 12.32 4.57 -1.47
C LYS A 45 12.40 3.84 -2.81
N ALA A 46 11.70 2.71 -2.92
CA ALA A 46 11.61 1.92 -4.15
C ALA A 46 10.42 2.36 -5.02
N ASN A 47 10.58 2.24 -6.34
CA ASN A 47 9.49 2.48 -7.28
C ASN A 47 8.69 1.18 -7.52
N PRO A 48 7.39 1.12 -7.19
CA PRO A 48 6.56 -0.07 -7.40
C PRO A 48 6.00 -0.21 -8.83
N PHE A 49 6.21 0.78 -9.69
CA PHE A 49 5.62 0.83 -11.03
C PHE A 49 6.63 0.51 -12.13
N ASN A 50 6.17 -0.21 -13.15
CA ASN A 50 6.89 -0.44 -14.39
C ASN A 50 7.01 0.86 -15.21
N SER A 51 7.81 0.83 -16.27
CA SER A 51 8.02 1.98 -17.17
C SER A 51 6.76 2.44 -17.90
N ASP A 52 5.77 1.55 -18.07
CA ASP A 52 4.47 1.84 -18.68
C ASP A 52 3.42 2.38 -17.67
N GLY A 53 3.80 2.55 -16.40
CA GLY A 53 2.92 3.01 -15.32
C GLY A 53 2.06 1.91 -14.69
N SER A 54 2.15 0.65 -15.17
CA SER A 54 1.48 -0.48 -14.53
C SER A 54 2.16 -0.86 -13.22
N LEU A 55 1.39 -1.44 -12.28
CA LEU A 55 1.96 -1.97 -11.05
C LEU A 55 2.82 -3.20 -11.34
N ASN A 56 4.06 -3.20 -10.84
CA ASN A 56 4.91 -4.38 -10.91
C ASN A 56 4.32 -5.49 -10.02
N LYS A 57 3.89 -6.60 -10.66
CA LYS A 57 3.24 -7.73 -9.98
C LYS A 57 4.17 -8.52 -9.07
N ASP A 58 5.47 -8.40 -9.27
CA ASP A 58 6.50 -9.04 -8.46
C ASP A 58 7.02 -8.12 -7.34
N PHE A 59 6.45 -6.92 -7.21
CA PHE A 59 6.89 -5.95 -6.21
C PHE A 59 6.61 -6.45 -4.78
N ILE A 60 7.66 -6.36 -3.95
CA ILE A 60 7.60 -6.66 -2.52
C ILE A 60 8.13 -5.43 -1.80
N LEU A 61 7.29 -4.83 -0.98
CA LEU A 61 7.68 -3.73 -0.11
C LEU A 61 8.25 -4.28 1.20
N LYS A 62 9.53 -4.08 1.42
CA LYS A 62 10.19 -4.32 2.70
C LYS A 62 10.14 -3.08 3.59
N LYS A 63 10.38 -3.26 4.89
CA LYS A 63 10.45 -2.15 5.85
C LYS A 63 11.58 -1.20 5.48
N SER A 64 12.72 -1.74 5.09
CA SER A 64 13.92 -0.99 4.64
C SER A 64 13.64 -0.08 3.43
N ASP A 65 12.73 -0.51 2.54
CA ASP A 65 12.30 0.20 1.34
C ASP A 65 11.25 1.30 1.60
N ALA A 66 10.75 1.39 2.84
CA ALA A 66 9.80 2.43 3.25
C ALA A 66 10.48 3.51 4.09
N THR A 67 9.88 4.71 4.14
CA THR A 67 10.26 5.74 5.11
C THR A 67 9.64 5.44 6.48
N ALA A 68 10.04 6.17 7.52
CA ALA A 68 9.42 6.03 8.85
C ALA A 68 7.90 6.25 8.80
N ASP A 69 7.45 7.31 8.12
CA ASP A 69 6.03 7.58 7.86
C ASP A 69 5.37 6.45 7.07
N GLY A 70 6.07 5.91 6.06
CA GLY A 70 5.60 4.76 5.27
C GLY A 70 5.38 3.51 6.12
N VAL A 71 6.26 3.24 7.08
CA VAL A 71 6.06 2.14 8.03
C VAL A 71 4.86 2.40 8.95
N GLU A 72 4.71 3.63 9.45
CA GLU A 72 3.63 3.98 10.37
C GLU A 72 2.24 3.96 9.71
N ILE A 73 2.12 4.38 8.45
CA ILE A 73 0.84 4.32 7.73
C ILE A 73 0.37 2.87 7.53
N PHE A 74 1.30 1.93 7.31
CA PHE A 74 1.01 0.49 7.24
C PHE A 74 0.48 -0.08 8.53
N LYS A 75 0.95 0.41 9.67
CA LYS A 75 0.48 -0.05 10.98
C LYS A 75 -0.86 0.57 11.36
N LYS A 76 -1.01 1.90 11.17
CA LYS A 76 -2.08 2.68 11.80
C LYS A 76 -3.28 2.94 10.89
N VAL A 77 -3.09 3.00 9.57
CA VAL A 77 -4.09 3.57 8.65
C VAL A 77 -4.55 2.54 7.60
N ILE A 78 -3.60 1.85 6.97
CA ILE A 78 -3.87 0.90 5.88
C ILE A 78 -4.85 -0.21 6.28
N PRO A 79 -4.77 -0.84 7.48
CA PRO A 79 -5.73 -1.87 7.89
C PRO A 79 -7.17 -1.34 7.93
N GLY A 80 -7.35 -0.10 8.38
CA GLY A 80 -8.64 0.57 8.37
C GLY A 80 -9.13 0.83 6.95
N TRP A 81 -8.27 1.32 6.06
CA TRP A 81 -8.67 1.54 4.66
C TRP A 81 -9.02 0.22 3.96
N PHE A 82 -8.29 -0.85 4.19
CA PHE A 82 -8.63 -2.19 3.67
C PHE A 82 -9.99 -2.66 4.19
N SER A 83 -10.25 -2.54 5.49
CA SER A 83 -11.55 -2.89 6.06
C SER A 83 -12.72 -2.11 5.45
N TYR A 84 -12.49 -0.84 5.06
CA TYR A 84 -13.49 -0.05 4.34
C TYR A 84 -13.77 -0.62 2.94
N LEU A 85 -12.73 -1.01 2.20
CA LEU A 85 -12.87 -1.60 0.87
C LEU A 85 -13.51 -2.99 0.90
N ASP A 86 -13.22 -3.79 1.91
CA ASP A 86 -13.83 -5.12 2.12
C ASP A 86 -15.35 -5.00 2.35
N LYS A 87 -15.82 -3.87 2.90
CA LYS A 87 -17.24 -3.54 3.09
C LYS A 87 -17.92 -2.93 1.85
N GLY A 88 -17.25 -2.95 0.69
CA GLY A 88 -17.78 -2.37 -0.55
C GLY A 88 -17.46 -0.89 -0.75
N GLY A 89 -16.51 -0.34 0.02
CA GLY A 89 -16.02 1.02 -0.17
C GLY A 89 -15.39 1.25 -1.55
N ASN A 90 -15.38 2.52 -1.98
CA ASN A 90 -14.76 2.91 -3.25
C ASN A 90 -13.23 2.91 -3.12
N ILE A 91 -12.55 2.15 -3.99
CA ILE A 91 -11.08 2.05 -4.03
C ILE A 91 -10.42 3.41 -4.28
N ASP A 92 -11.07 4.28 -5.05
CA ASP A 92 -10.51 5.58 -5.40
C ASP A 92 -10.70 6.61 -4.27
N ASN A 93 -11.45 6.28 -3.20
CA ASN A 93 -11.58 7.12 -2.01
C ASN A 93 -10.38 6.91 -1.06
N ILE A 94 -9.39 7.79 -1.23
CA ILE A 94 -8.15 7.80 -0.44
C ILE A 94 -8.18 8.76 0.76
N THR A 95 -9.32 9.41 1.04
CA THR A 95 -9.47 10.39 2.14
C THR A 95 -8.97 9.87 3.50
N ARG A 96 -9.16 8.56 3.74
CA ARG A 96 -8.69 7.92 4.97
C ARG A 96 -7.17 7.85 5.05
N LEU A 97 -6.51 7.59 3.91
CA LEU A 97 -5.05 7.56 3.80
C LEU A 97 -4.47 8.97 3.99
N GLU A 98 -5.06 9.97 3.34
CA GLU A 98 -4.64 11.38 3.44
C GLU A 98 -4.73 11.90 4.88
N LYS A 99 -5.91 11.80 5.50
CA LYS A 99 -6.12 12.23 6.90
C LYS A 99 -5.28 11.43 7.89
N GLY A 100 -5.06 10.15 7.61
CA GLY A 100 -4.21 9.29 8.41
C GLY A 100 -2.75 9.70 8.36
N LEU A 101 -2.25 10.02 7.16
CA LEU A 101 -0.88 10.49 6.96
C LEU A 101 -0.65 11.86 7.59
N GLU A 102 -1.61 12.79 7.47
CA GLU A 102 -1.50 14.10 8.10
C GLU A 102 -1.29 13.98 9.61
N LYS A 103 -2.06 13.11 10.27
CA LYS A 103 -1.92 12.83 11.71
C LYS A 103 -0.58 12.19 12.08
N ILE A 104 0.02 11.40 11.18
CA ILE A 104 1.34 10.80 11.41
C ILE A 104 2.43 11.88 11.34
N ARG A 105 2.33 12.81 10.38
CA ARG A 105 3.32 13.88 10.17
C ARG A 105 3.20 15.04 11.14
N LYS A 106 2.00 15.29 11.64
CA LYS A 106 1.70 16.30 12.66
C LYS A 106 1.15 15.61 13.91
N PRO A 107 2.01 14.89 14.66
CA PRO A 107 1.59 14.41 15.97
C PRO A 107 1.27 15.63 16.84
N ALA A 108 0.05 15.69 17.35
CA ALA A 108 -0.43 16.76 18.24
C ALA A 108 0.39 16.81 19.54
#